data_AF-A0A495ZAF3-F1
#
_entry.id   AF-A0A495ZAF3-F1
#
_cell.length_a   1.000
_cell.length_b   1.000
_cell.length_c   1.000
_cell.angle_alpha   90.00
_cell.angle_beta   90.00
_cell.angle_gamma   90.00
#
_symmetry.space_group_name_H-M   'P 1'
#
loop_
_entity.id
_entity.type
_entity.pdbx_description
1 polymer ?
#
loop_
_entity_poly.entity_id
_entity_poly.type
_entity_poly.pdbx_seq_one_letter_code
_entity_poly.pdbx_strand_id
1 'polypeptide(L)'
;MLIQKRFIQKANIKRWFWGITIATALLLSFRISQILQFQEATAESQEEVLPQLTAELDALKVEHKRLQAKWQSQLLAQIAPTLTDEREAVKRQFVDFLEEIGSPGTAALAVMIHDPSKSVRRNAVEALGEIGEDERKAGQNYDAAAIGIAMALKDDSDGVFREAVAELGDVRPTSAESLAVVVPALIAVQTKGSSRTRDDVLDVLGQIGEDLAENGESTDTIRDALIAGLNDNSPKVRTNAIAELSDIRETSTKTFTALIHALSDDAKSVRARAEDVLIKLGRSHAVSITPLLVSALTNSPSATTRGHVVDVLGEIGEALVKRGESDEMVVKPLLVALRDANTDVRRNAADELGEMRAKSPDAVNALTQALADSSKNVRRAAQKAIRRIEAAK
;
A
#
# COMPACT_ATOMS: atom_id res chain seq x y z
N MET A 1 -6.85 -48.20 -9.95
CA MET A 1 -6.73 -48.65 -8.54
C MET A 1 -6.10 -47.61 -7.61
N LEU A 2 -4.97 -46.97 -7.97
CA LEU A 2 -4.35 -45.90 -7.16
C LEU A 2 -5.23 -44.64 -7.00
N ILE A 3 -5.96 -44.24 -8.04
CA ILE A 3 -6.87 -43.07 -7.99
C ILE A 3 -8.05 -43.32 -7.04
N GLN A 4 -8.61 -44.54 -7.02
CA GLN A 4 -9.65 -44.91 -6.06
C GLN A 4 -9.11 -44.98 -4.62
N LYS A 5 -7.90 -45.53 -4.40
CA LYS A 5 -7.26 -45.50 -3.08
C LYS A 5 -7.02 -44.06 -2.59
N ARG A 6 -6.57 -43.16 -3.47
CA ARG A 6 -6.40 -41.74 -3.17
C ARG A 6 -7.71 -41.02 -2.89
N PHE A 7 -8.77 -41.31 -3.66
CA PHE A 7 -10.07 -40.69 -3.45
C PHE A 7 -10.74 -41.19 -2.16
N ILE A 8 -10.59 -42.48 -1.85
CA ILE A 8 -11.05 -43.08 -0.59
C ILE A 8 -10.22 -42.59 0.61
N GLN A 9 -8.91 -42.38 0.46
CA GLN A 9 -8.10 -41.69 1.47
C GLN A 9 -8.49 -40.22 1.61
N LYS A 10 -8.67 -39.47 0.52
CA LYS A 10 -9.12 -38.06 0.53
C LYS A 10 -10.49 -37.94 1.22
N ALA A 11 -11.44 -38.82 0.92
CA ALA A 11 -12.75 -38.86 1.56
C ALA A 11 -12.68 -39.28 3.04
N ASN A 12 -11.86 -40.26 3.39
CA ASN A 12 -11.70 -40.68 4.79
C ASN A 12 -10.92 -39.66 5.63
N ILE A 13 -9.89 -39.02 5.08
CA ILE A 13 -9.11 -37.96 5.74
C ILE A 13 -9.99 -36.73 5.91
N LYS A 14 -10.74 -36.31 4.88
CA LYS A 14 -11.68 -35.19 4.97
C LYS A 14 -12.78 -35.46 5.98
N ARG A 15 -13.37 -36.67 5.99
CA ARG A 15 -14.36 -37.09 7.01
C ARG A 15 -13.78 -37.19 8.41
N TRP A 16 -12.51 -37.58 8.55
CA TRP A 16 -11.85 -37.68 9.85
C TRP A 16 -11.43 -36.30 10.38
N PHE A 17 -10.92 -35.42 9.52
CA PHE A 17 -10.65 -34.01 9.83
C PHE A 17 -11.95 -33.30 10.21
N TRP A 18 -12.95 -33.27 9.33
CA TRP A 18 -14.26 -32.69 9.66
C TRP A 18 -14.92 -33.41 10.84
N GLY A 19 -14.70 -34.71 11.02
CA GLY A 19 -15.19 -35.44 12.19
C GLY A 19 -14.56 -34.93 13.49
N ILE A 20 -13.26 -34.66 13.51
CA ILE A 20 -12.57 -34.06 14.65
C ILE A 20 -12.97 -32.60 14.81
N THR A 21 -12.95 -31.80 13.75
CA THR A 21 -13.30 -30.37 13.78
C THR A 21 -14.75 -30.15 14.19
N ILE A 22 -15.69 -30.97 13.70
CA ILE A 22 -17.09 -30.95 14.13
C ILE A 22 -17.22 -31.46 15.57
N ALA A 23 -16.51 -32.52 15.97
CA ALA A 23 -16.56 -32.99 17.36
C ALA A 23 -16.01 -31.95 18.34
N THR A 24 -14.90 -31.28 18.00
CA THR A 24 -14.31 -30.22 18.83
C THR A 24 -15.14 -28.95 18.80
N ALA A 25 -15.69 -28.55 17.65
CA ALA A 25 -16.61 -27.42 17.55
C ALA A 25 -17.92 -27.68 18.30
N LEU A 26 -18.50 -28.89 18.20
CA LEU A 26 -19.69 -29.26 18.96
C LEU A 26 -19.40 -29.32 20.46
N LEU A 27 -18.24 -29.82 20.88
CA LEU A 27 -17.82 -29.77 22.28
C LEU A 27 -17.67 -28.32 22.75
N LEU A 28 -17.08 -27.45 21.93
CA LEU A 28 -16.91 -26.03 22.22
C LEU A 28 -18.26 -25.31 22.30
N SER A 29 -19.14 -25.49 21.31
CA SER A 29 -20.49 -24.92 21.27
C SER A 29 -21.39 -25.45 22.38
N PHE A 30 -21.30 -26.74 22.71
CA PHE A 30 -22.02 -27.33 23.84
C PHE A 30 -21.54 -26.74 25.16
N ARG A 31 -20.23 -26.55 25.33
CA ARG A 31 -19.68 -25.90 26.53
C ARG A 31 -20.03 -24.42 26.60
N ILE A 32 -19.95 -23.67 25.51
CA ILE A 32 -20.43 -22.28 25.42
C ILE A 32 -21.92 -22.20 25.78
N SER A 33 -22.74 -23.16 25.31
CA SER A 33 -24.16 -23.23 25.65
C SER A 33 -24.40 -23.56 27.13
N GLN A 34 -23.59 -24.42 27.75
CA GLN A 34 -23.63 -24.66 29.19
C GLN A 34 -23.23 -23.43 29.99
N ILE A 35 -22.26 -22.66 29.51
CA ILE A 35 -21.80 -21.40 30.12
C ILE A 35 -22.91 -20.33 30.06
N LEU A 36 -23.59 -20.18 28.92
CA LEU A 36 -24.72 -19.24 28.78
C LEU A 36 -25.92 -19.66 29.64
N GLN A 37 -26.24 -20.95 29.72
CA GLN A 37 -27.27 -21.46 30.64
C GLN A 37 -26.92 -21.24 32.12
N PHE A 38 -25.63 -21.25 32.48
CA PHE A 38 -25.17 -20.97 33.84
C PHE A 38 -25.24 -19.46 34.16
N GLN A 39 -25.03 -18.58 33.17
CA GLN A 39 -25.19 -17.12 33.32
C GLN A 39 -26.64 -16.69 33.57
N GLU A 40 -27.64 -17.39 33.01
CA GLU A 40 -29.06 -17.13 33.30
C GLU A 40 -29.48 -17.61 34.71
N ALA A 41 -28.70 -18.49 35.34
CA ALA A 41 -29.08 -19.16 36.59
C ALA A 41 -28.61 -18.48 37.89
N THR A 42 -27.60 -17.58 37.87
CA THR A 42 -27.11 -16.92 39.09
C THR A 42 -26.61 -15.50 38.81
N ALA A 43 -27.35 -14.50 39.31
CA ALA A 43 -27.02 -13.07 39.19
C ALA A 43 -25.96 -12.57 40.21
N GLU A 44 -25.41 -13.43 41.08
CA GLU A 44 -24.58 -13.02 42.23
C GLU A 44 -23.08 -13.36 42.14
N SER A 45 -22.53 -13.83 41.00
CA SER A 45 -21.11 -14.23 40.91
C SER A 45 -20.36 -13.77 39.65
N GLN A 46 -20.83 -12.71 38.98
CA GLN A 46 -20.22 -12.26 37.72
C GLN A 46 -18.75 -11.81 37.83
N GLU A 47 -18.29 -11.36 39.00
CA GLU A 47 -16.90 -10.92 39.21
C GLU A 47 -15.89 -12.07 39.37
N GLU A 48 -16.32 -13.25 39.83
CA GLU A 48 -15.43 -14.38 40.14
C GLU A 48 -15.42 -15.46 39.04
N VAL A 49 -16.52 -15.59 38.30
CA VAL A 49 -16.71 -16.64 37.28
C VAL A 49 -16.20 -16.23 35.89
N LEU A 50 -16.28 -14.94 35.53
CA LEU A 50 -15.83 -14.46 34.22
C LEU A 50 -14.33 -14.69 33.98
N PRO A 51 -13.42 -14.46 34.96
CA PRO A 51 -12.00 -14.78 34.78
C PRO A 51 -11.73 -16.28 34.58
N GLN A 52 -12.46 -17.16 35.27
CA GLN A 52 -12.33 -18.62 35.11
C GLN A 52 -12.78 -19.08 33.73
N LEU A 53 -13.91 -18.58 33.24
CA LEU A 53 -14.42 -18.89 31.90
C LEU A 53 -13.50 -18.40 30.79
N THR A 54 -12.91 -17.21 30.97
CA THR A 54 -11.91 -16.67 30.03
C THR A 54 -10.68 -17.58 30.02
N ALA A 55 -10.19 -18.02 31.18
CA ALA A 55 -9.06 -18.93 31.29
C ALA A 55 -9.34 -20.31 30.66
N GLU A 56 -10.55 -20.85 30.82
CA GLU A 56 -10.96 -22.11 30.19
C GLU A 56 -11.09 -21.99 28.66
N LEU A 57 -11.65 -20.88 28.17
CA LEU A 57 -11.73 -20.58 26.74
C LEU A 57 -10.33 -20.47 26.14
N ASP A 58 -9.40 -19.80 26.82
CA ASP A 58 -8.01 -19.68 26.37
C ASP A 58 -7.30 -21.04 26.39
N ALA A 59 -7.53 -21.88 27.41
CA ALA A 59 -7.01 -23.24 27.44
C ALA A 59 -7.54 -24.10 26.27
N LEU A 60 -8.82 -23.97 25.92
CA LEU A 60 -9.43 -24.67 24.77
C LEU A 60 -8.86 -24.17 23.44
N LYS A 61 -8.66 -22.86 23.27
CA LYS A 61 -7.98 -22.30 22.09
C LYS A 61 -6.56 -22.83 21.95
N VAL A 62 -5.83 -22.96 23.06
CA VAL A 62 -4.48 -23.53 23.09
C VAL A 62 -4.50 -25.01 22.67
N GLU A 63 -5.41 -25.81 23.20
CA GLU A 63 -5.50 -27.24 22.84
C GLU A 63 -5.95 -27.43 21.38
N HIS A 64 -6.86 -26.59 20.88
CA HIS A 64 -7.24 -26.57 19.47
C HIS A 64 -6.03 -26.29 18.56
N LYS A 65 -5.25 -25.23 18.85
CA LYS A 65 -4.01 -24.91 18.13
C LYS A 65 -3.02 -26.06 18.19
N ARG A 66 -2.88 -26.73 19.33
CA ARG A 66 -2.00 -27.88 19.51
C ARG A 66 -2.41 -29.07 18.65
N LEU A 67 -3.70 -29.40 18.62
CA LEU A 67 -4.23 -30.48 17.78
C LEU A 67 -4.08 -30.17 16.29
N GLN A 68 -4.32 -28.91 15.89
CA GLN A 68 -4.09 -28.43 14.53
C GLN A 68 -2.61 -28.58 14.13
N ALA A 69 -1.67 -28.13 14.97
CA ALA A 69 -0.23 -28.28 14.74
C ALA A 69 0.23 -29.75 14.68
N LYS A 70 -0.32 -30.60 15.55
CA LYS A 70 -0.04 -32.05 15.53
C LYS A 70 -0.52 -32.68 14.23
N TRP A 71 -1.71 -32.31 13.77
CA TRP A 71 -2.24 -32.80 12.50
C TRP A 71 -1.43 -32.28 11.30
N GLN A 72 -1.05 -31.00 11.29
CA GLN A 72 -0.16 -30.40 10.28
C GLN A 72 1.16 -31.16 10.14
N SER A 73 1.84 -31.41 11.26
CA SER A 73 3.11 -32.15 11.26
C SER A 73 2.95 -33.59 10.78
N GLN A 74 1.83 -34.25 11.10
CA GLN A 74 1.54 -35.60 10.60
C GLN A 74 1.22 -35.61 9.10
N LEU A 75 0.44 -34.64 8.61
CA LEU A 75 0.14 -34.47 7.19
C LEU A 75 1.42 -34.28 6.37
N LEU A 76 2.28 -33.36 6.82
CA LEU A 76 3.58 -33.10 6.21
C LEU A 76 4.47 -34.34 6.20
N ALA A 77 4.64 -34.99 7.36
CA ALA A 77 5.52 -36.14 7.50
C ALA A 77 5.09 -37.35 6.67
N GLN A 78 3.78 -37.56 6.49
CA GLN A 78 3.26 -38.73 5.79
C GLN A 78 3.08 -38.49 4.29
N ILE A 79 2.66 -37.29 3.89
CA ILE A 79 2.23 -37.05 2.51
C ILE A 79 3.32 -36.37 1.68
N ALA A 80 4.08 -35.41 2.23
CA ALA A 80 5.09 -34.69 1.45
C ALA A 80 6.14 -35.61 0.79
N PRO A 81 6.69 -36.65 1.47
CA PRO A 81 7.63 -37.58 0.82
C PRO A 81 7.00 -38.43 -0.29
N THR A 82 5.68 -38.63 -0.24
CA THR A 82 4.96 -39.46 -1.23
C THR A 82 4.58 -38.69 -2.49
N LEU A 83 4.74 -37.36 -2.50
CA LEU A 83 4.38 -36.50 -3.62
C LEU A 83 5.55 -36.22 -4.57
N THR A 84 6.79 -36.48 -4.15
CA THR A 84 8.00 -36.13 -4.93
C THR A 84 7.98 -36.72 -6.34
N ASP A 85 7.62 -38.01 -6.47
CA ASP A 85 7.61 -38.74 -7.76
C ASP A 85 6.23 -38.78 -8.44
N GLU A 86 5.26 -38.03 -7.92
CA GLU A 86 3.89 -38.10 -8.41
C GLU A 86 3.65 -37.24 -9.64
N ARG A 87 2.65 -37.65 -10.43
CA ARG A 87 2.24 -36.90 -11.62
C ARG A 87 1.75 -35.52 -11.22
N GLU A 88 2.05 -34.52 -12.05
CA GLU A 88 1.65 -33.13 -11.83
C GLU A 88 0.14 -32.98 -11.52
N ALA A 89 -0.72 -33.69 -12.25
CA ALA A 89 -2.16 -33.68 -12.01
C ALA A 89 -2.57 -34.13 -10.61
N VAL A 90 -1.84 -35.07 -10.01
CA VAL A 90 -2.08 -35.53 -8.63
C VAL A 90 -1.65 -34.44 -7.65
N LYS A 91 -0.49 -33.83 -7.89
CA LYS A 91 0.04 -32.76 -7.05
C LYS A 91 -0.89 -31.55 -7.02
N ARG A 92 -1.47 -31.17 -8.16
CA ARG A 92 -2.50 -30.13 -8.22
C ARG A 92 -3.76 -30.51 -7.43
N GLN A 93 -4.29 -31.72 -7.58
CA GLN A 93 -5.42 -32.19 -6.76
C GLN A 93 -5.13 -32.22 -5.25
N PHE A 94 -3.87 -32.33 -4.88
CA PHE A 94 -3.43 -32.23 -3.50
C PHE A 94 -3.36 -30.77 -3.04
N VAL A 95 -2.92 -29.84 -3.89
CA VAL A 95 -3.04 -28.40 -3.62
C VAL A 95 -4.50 -28.01 -3.38
N ASP A 96 -5.43 -28.41 -4.27
CA ASP A 96 -6.87 -28.14 -4.10
C ASP A 96 -7.43 -28.73 -2.79
N PHE A 97 -6.85 -29.85 -2.34
CA PHE A 97 -7.22 -30.45 -1.06
C PHE A 97 -6.75 -29.62 0.13
N LEU A 98 -5.51 -29.11 0.07
CA LEU A 98 -4.93 -28.29 1.13
C LEU A 98 -5.62 -26.93 1.24
N GLU A 99 -6.00 -26.34 0.11
CA GLU A 99 -6.84 -25.14 0.04
C GLU A 99 -8.17 -25.35 0.77
N GLU A 100 -8.89 -26.43 0.45
CA GLU A 100 -10.17 -26.77 1.08
C GLU A 100 -10.07 -27.03 2.59
N ILE A 101 -8.87 -27.35 3.09
CA ILE A 101 -8.62 -27.52 4.52
C ILE A 101 -8.43 -26.17 5.23
N GLY A 102 -8.00 -25.11 4.53
CA GLY A 102 -7.79 -23.77 5.09
C GLY A 102 -6.41 -23.59 5.72
N SER A 103 -6.31 -22.72 6.75
CA SER A 103 -5.08 -22.45 7.51
C SER A 103 -4.23 -23.68 7.89
N PRO A 104 -4.81 -24.85 8.28
CA PRO A 104 -4.01 -26.05 8.50
C PRO A 104 -3.19 -26.53 7.28
N GLY A 105 -3.60 -26.23 6.04
CA GLY A 105 -2.91 -26.62 4.82
C GLY A 105 -1.68 -25.76 4.47
N THR A 106 -1.55 -24.56 5.04
CA THR A 106 -0.55 -23.53 4.65
C THR A 106 0.90 -24.03 4.70
N ALA A 107 1.29 -24.75 5.75
CA ALA A 107 2.65 -25.27 5.87
C ALA A 107 2.99 -26.30 4.78
N ALA A 108 2.02 -27.12 4.35
CA ALA A 108 2.21 -28.05 3.26
C ALA A 108 2.23 -27.33 1.90
N LEU A 109 1.40 -26.32 1.71
CA LEU A 109 1.43 -25.47 0.52
C LEU A 109 2.78 -24.74 0.39
N ALA A 110 3.36 -24.24 1.49
CA ALA A 110 4.68 -23.62 1.50
C ALA A 110 5.79 -24.58 1.00
N VAL A 111 5.70 -25.89 1.29
CA VAL A 111 6.61 -26.89 0.71
C VAL A 111 6.38 -27.05 -0.80
N MET A 112 5.11 -27.02 -1.24
CA MET A 112 4.72 -27.15 -2.65
C MET A 112 5.18 -25.97 -3.52
N ILE A 113 5.48 -24.81 -2.92
CA ILE A 113 6.15 -23.68 -3.61
C ILE A 113 7.55 -24.07 -4.12
N HIS A 114 8.16 -25.15 -3.62
CA HIS A 114 9.45 -25.62 -4.13
C HIS A 114 9.34 -26.78 -5.12
N ASP A 115 8.13 -27.08 -5.63
CA ASP A 115 7.93 -28.17 -6.59
C ASP A 115 8.64 -27.89 -7.93
N PRO A 116 9.22 -28.92 -8.58
CA PRO A 116 9.83 -28.76 -9.90
C PRO A 116 8.88 -28.20 -10.97
N SER A 117 7.57 -28.50 -10.88
CA SER A 117 6.57 -27.96 -11.81
C SER A 117 6.13 -26.55 -11.41
N LYS A 118 6.40 -25.58 -12.28
CA LYS A 118 5.92 -24.19 -12.13
C LYS A 118 4.40 -24.09 -11.97
N SER A 119 3.64 -25.03 -12.53
CA SER A 119 2.20 -25.02 -12.39
C SER A 119 1.75 -25.47 -11.01
N VAL A 120 2.44 -26.44 -10.41
CA VAL A 120 2.17 -26.83 -9.01
C VAL A 120 2.52 -25.69 -8.08
N ARG A 121 3.67 -25.02 -8.29
CA ARG A 121 4.07 -23.85 -7.51
C ARG A 121 3.05 -22.72 -7.60
N ARG A 122 2.60 -22.38 -8.83
CA ARG A 122 1.57 -21.36 -9.06
C ARG A 122 0.26 -21.68 -8.34
N ASN A 123 -0.27 -22.90 -8.50
CA ASN A 123 -1.48 -23.33 -7.79
C ASN A 123 -1.28 -23.28 -6.27
N ALA A 124 -0.10 -23.61 -5.76
CA ALA A 124 0.18 -23.55 -4.33
C ALA A 124 0.18 -22.11 -3.80
N VAL A 125 0.66 -21.16 -4.60
CA VAL A 125 0.60 -19.72 -4.30
C VAL A 125 -0.83 -19.21 -4.31
N GLU A 126 -1.60 -19.52 -5.35
CA GLU A 126 -3.03 -19.20 -5.48
C GLU A 126 -3.82 -19.74 -4.26
N ALA A 127 -3.63 -21.01 -3.91
CA ALA A 127 -4.27 -21.61 -2.74
C ALA A 127 -3.87 -20.94 -1.41
N LEU A 128 -2.62 -20.48 -1.27
CA LEU A 128 -2.21 -19.71 -0.08
C LEU A 128 -2.89 -18.34 -0.06
N GLY A 129 -3.05 -17.69 -1.21
CA GLY A 129 -3.76 -16.43 -1.35
C GLY A 129 -5.21 -16.53 -0.94
N GLU A 130 -5.95 -17.49 -1.50
CA GLU A 130 -7.35 -17.78 -1.16
C GLU A 130 -7.52 -18.06 0.34
N ILE A 131 -6.67 -18.93 0.93
CA ILE A 131 -6.68 -19.16 2.39
C ILE A 131 -6.40 -17.86 3.14
N GLY A 132 -5.37 -17.11 2.74
CA GLY A 132 -4.97 -15.89 3.45
C GLY A 132 -6.06 -14.82 3.42
N GLU A 133 -6.73 -14.65 2.28
CA GLU A 133 -7.81 -13.69 2.11
C GLU A 133 -9.04 -14.08 2.94
N ASP A 134 -9.42 -15.36 2.93
CA ASP A 134 -10.54 -15.88 3.73
C ASP A 134 -10.29 -15.72 5.24
N GLU A 135 -9.09 -16.06 5.70
CA GLU A 135 -8.70 -15.91 7.10
C GLU A 135 -8.66 -14.42 7.50
N ARG A 136 -8.16 -13.53 6.64
CA ARG A 136 -8.22 -12.08 6.87
C ARG A 136 -9.66 -11.58 6.98
N LYS A 137 -10.53 -11.95 6.03
CA LYS A 137 -11.96 -11.57 6.05
C LYS A 137 -12.67 -12.09 7.30
N ALA A 138 -12.24 -13.23 7.83
CA ALA A 138 -12.74 -13.80 9.08
C ALA A 138 -12.11 -13.19 10.35
N GLY A 139 -11.17 -12.26 10.24
CA GLY A 139 -10.46 -11.67 11.38
C GLY A 139 -9.53 -12.64 12.08
N GLN A 140 -9.06 -13.68 11.37
CA GLN A 140 -8.15 -14.71 11.88
C GLN A 140 -6.70 -14.41 11.49
N ASN A 141 -5.76 -15.23 11.97
CA ASN A 141 -4.35 -15.08 11.62
C ASN A 141 -4.06 -15.72 10.25
N TYR A 142 -3.53 -14.93 9.33
CA TYR A 142 -3.17 -15.31 7.96
C TYR A 142 -1.66 -15.14 7.67
N ASP A 143 -0.83 -15.01 8.70
CA ASP A 143 0.61 -14.75 8.55
C ASP A 143 1.35 -15.87 7.83
N ALA A 144 1.00 -17.12 8.13
CA ALA A 144 1.58 -18.29 7.48
C ALA A 144 1.32 -18.29 5.97
N ALA A 145 0.14 -17.82 5.54
CA ALA A 145 -0.21 -17.68 4.15
C ALA A 145 0.63 -16.59 3.48
N ALA A 146 0.64 -15.37 4.04
CA ALA A 146 1.42 -14.25 3.52
C ALA A 146 2.93 -14.55 3.44
N ILE A 147 3.50 -15.16 4.48
CA ILE A 147 4.91 -15.57 4.52
C ILE A 147 5.19 -16.63 3.46
N GLY A 148 4.30 -17.62 3.31
CA GLY A 148 4.40 -18.63 2.26
C GLY A 148 4.43 -18.00 0.86
N ILE A 149 3.49 -17.10 0.57
CA ILE A 149 3.42 -16.40 -0.72
C ILE A 149 4.70 -15.59 -0.96
N ALA A 150 5.23 -14.90 0.05
CA ALA A 150 6.46 -14.13 -0.07
C ALA A 150 7.68 -14.97 -0.50
N MET A 151 7.72 -16.28 -0.17
CA MET A 151 8.77 -17.19 -0.63
C MET A 151 8.77 -17.37 -2.15
N ALA A 152 7.60 -17.26 -2.79
CA ALA A 152 7.45 -17.40 -4.24
C ALA A 152 7.82 -16.13 -5.03
N LEU A 153 8.06 -14.98 -4.38
CA LEU A 153 8.48 -13.76 -5.09
C LEU A 153 9.83 -13.93 -5.83
N LYS A 154 10.69 -14.82 -5.31
CA LYS A 154 11.99 -15.13 -5.91
C LYS A 154 11.92 -16.20 -7.01
N ASP A 155 10.74 -16.73 -7.34
CA ASP A 155 10.60 -17.79 -8.34
C ASP A 155 11.11 -17.36 -9.72
N ASP A 156 11.78 -18.26 -10.42
CA ASP A 156 12.30 -18.04 -11.78
C ASP A 156 11.19 -17.95 -12.83
N SER A 157 10.04 -18.58 -12.56
CA SER A 157 8.87 -18.50 -13.42
C SER A 157 8.15 -17.18 -13.20
N ASP A 158 8.18 -16.32 -14.22
CA ASP A 158 7.45 -15.04 -14.24
C ASP A 158 5.96 -15.20 -13.90
N GLY A 159 5.32 -16.30 -14.30
CA GLY A 159 3.93 -16.58 -13.95
C GLY A 159 3.70 -16.92 -12.47
N VAL A 160 4.67 -17.53 -11.80
CA VAL A 160 4.59 -17.82 -10.34
C VAL A 160 4.88 -16.55 -9.55
N PHE A 161 5.89 -15.79 -9.99
CA PHE A 161 6.23 -14.49 -9.42
C PHE A 161 5.05 -13.52 -9.48
N ARG A 162 4.40 -13.38 -10.64
CA ARG A 162 3.23 -12.51 -10.79
C ARG A 162 2.05 -12.95 -9.94
N GLU A 163 1.80 -14.25 -9.84
CA GLU A 163 0.78 -14.78 -8.92
C GLU A 163 1.10 -14.37 -7.49
N ALA A 164 2.35 -14.55 -7.04
CA ALA A 164 2.73 -14.20 -5.68
C ALA A 164 2.57 -12.70 -5.37
N VAL A 165 2.80 -11.82 -6.35
CA VAL A 165 2.53 -10.39 -6.19
C VAL A 165 1.02 -10.13 -6.09
N ALA A 166 0.21 -10.73 -6.97
CA ALA A 166 -1.24 -10.57 -6.93
C ALA A 166 -1.84 -11.05 -5.61
N GLU A 167 -1.50 -12.27 -5.17
CA GLU A 167 -2.02 -12.85 -3.94
C GLU A 167 -1.61 -12.04 -2.70
N LEU A 168 -0.41 -11.44 -2.66
CA LEU A 168 -0.04 -10.53 -1.56
C LEU A 168 -0.90 -9.27 -1.52
N GLY A 169 -1.34 -8.78 -2.68
CA GLY A 169 -2.26 -7.64 -2.78
C GLY A 169 -3.68 -7.94 -2.28
N ASP A 170 -4.13 -9.19 -2.42
CA ASP A 170 -5.44 -9.62 -1.91
C ASP A 170 -5.38 -9.97 -0.41
N VAL A 171 -4.28 -10.60 0.01
CA VAL A 171 -4.04 -10.98 1.40
C VAL A 171 -3.77 -9.77 2.29
N ARG A 172 -3.05 -8.73 1.83
CA ARG A 172 -2.78 -7.48 2.58
C ARG A 172 -2.25 -7.71 4.00
N PRO A 173 -1.02 -8.24 4.17
CA PRO A 173 -0.44 -8.49 5.47
C PRO A 173 -0.24 -7.22 6.29
N THR A 174 -0.84 -7.17 7.47
CA THR A 174 -0.70 -6.05 8.44
C THR A 174 -0.04 -6.46 9.76
N SER A 175 0.21 -7.74 10.00
CA SER A 175 0.85 -8.15 11.26
C SER A 175 2.37 -7.91 11.22
N ALA A 176 2.96 -7.58 12.37
CA ALA A 176 4.41 -7.39 12.48
C ALA A 176 5.21 -8.63 12.03
N GLU A 177 4.68 -9.84 12.20
CA GLU A 177 5.36 -11.09 11.83
C GLU A 177 5.41 -11.26 10.30
N SER A 178 4.28 -11.10 9.61
CA SER A 178 4.23 -11.21 8.15
C SER A 178 4.93 -10.05 7.47
N LEU A 179 4.79 -8.82 7.98
CA LEU A 179 5.46 -7.62 7.46
C LEU A 179 6.98 -7.72 7.48
N ALA A 180 7.56 -8.31 8.53
CA ALA A 180 9.00 -8.50 8.67
C ALA A 180 9.61 -9.37 7.56
N VAL A 181 8.78 -10.17 6.87
CA VAL A 181 9.19 -11.04 5.75
C VAL A 181 8.74 -10.48 4.41
N VAL A 182 7.46 -10.09 4.31
CA VAL A 182 6.82 -9.69 3.04
C VAL A 182 7.42 -8.40 2.50
N VAL A 183 7.56 -7.35 3.34
CA VAL A 183 8.04 -6.04 2.87
C VAL A 183 9.47 -6.13 2.33
N PRO A 184 10.45 -6.73 3.03
CA PRO A 184 11.79 -6.93 2.46
C PRO A 184 11.80 -7.79 1.19
N ALA A 185 10.92 -8.80 1.10
CA ALA A 185 10.82 -9.66 -0.08
C ALA A 185 10.30 -8.90 -1.30
N LEU A 186 9.27 -8.07 -1.16
CA LEU A 186 8.76 -7.18 -2.21
C LEU A 186 9.81 -6.16 -2.66
N ILE A 187 10.51 -5.53 -1.70
CA ILE A 187 11.59 -4.58 -1.99
C ILE A 187 12.72 -5.24 -2.79
N ALA A 188 13.06 -6.49 -2.47
CA ALA A 188 14.11 -7.23 -3.17
C ALA A 188 13.77 -7.52 -4.65
N VAL A 189 12.48 -7.50 -5.01
CA VAL A 189 11.99 -7.80 -6.36
C VAL A 189 11.36 -6.60 -7.06
N GLN A 190 11.38 -5.40 -6.45
CA GLN A 190 10.75 -4.18 -7.00
C GLN A 190 11.29 -3.77 -8.39
N THR A 191 12.48 -4.24 -8.77
CA THR A 191 13.10 -3.99 -10.09
C THR A 191 12.99 -5.18 -11.06
N LYS A 192 12.35 -6.28 -10.64
CA LYS A 192 12.24 -7.54 -11.39
C LYS A 192 11.09 -7.49 -12.39
N GLY A 193 11.31 -8.10 -13.55
CA GLY A 193 10.25 -8.37 -14.53
C GLY A 193 9.85 -7.15 -15.36
N SER A 194 8.65 -7.24 -15.95
CA SER A 194 8.11 -6.22 -16.83
C SER A 194 7.78 -4.93 -16.08
N SER A 195 7.62 -3.81 -16.80
CA SER A 195 7.16 -2.56 -16.18
C SER A 195 5.79 -2.70 -15.52
N ARG A 196 4.93 -3.62 -16.00
CA ARG A 196 3.65 -3.92 -15.37
C ARG A 196 3.85 -4.62 -14.03
N THR A 197 4.75 -5.58 -13.95
CA THR A 197 4.99 -6.31 -12.71
C THR A 197 5.64 -5.45 -11.65
N ARG A 198 6.52 -4.54 -12.04
CA ARG A 198 7.09 -3.55 -11.10
C ARG A 198 6.03 -2.58 -10.59
N ASP A 199 5.09 -2.18 -11.45
CA ASP A 199 3.88 -1.44 -11.08
C ASP A 199 3.11 -2.21 -10.00
N ASP A 200 2.75 -3.47 -10.28
CA ASP A 200 1.98 -4.33 -9.36
C ASP A 200 2.71 -4.50 -8.01
N VAL A 201 4.05 -4.59 -7.99
CA VAL A 201 4.83 -4.64 -6.73
C VAL A 201 4.71 -3.34 -5.93
N LEU A 202 4.72 -2.19 -6.60
CA LEU A 202 4.52 -0.91 -5.92
C LEU A 202 3.08 -0.75 -5.41
N ASP A 203 2.08 -1.21 -6.16
CA ASP A 203 0.67 -1.23 -5.71
C ASP A 203 0.53 -2.01 -4.39
N VAL A 204 1.16 -3.18 -4.29
CA VAL A 204 1.12 -3.99 -3.05
C VAL A 204 1.84 -3.28 -1.90
N LEU A 205 3.01 -2.69 -2.15
CA LEU A 205 3.73 -1.92 -1.13
C LEU A 205 2.92 -0.71 -0.67
N GLY A 206 2.26 0.00 -1.58
CA GLY A 206 1.40 1.14 -1.29
C GLY A 206 0.17 0.75 -0.48
N GLN A 207 -0.53 -0.33 -0.84
CA GLN A 207 -1.66 -0.85 -0.07
C GLN A 207 -1.27 -1.23 1.36
N ILE A 208 -0.16 -1.96 1.54
CA ILE A 208 0.37 -2.27 2.88
C ILE A 208 0.70 -0.98 3.63
N GLY A 209 1.31 -0.01 2.96
CA GLY A 209 1.65 1.28 3.55
C GLY A 209 0.44 2.11 3.95
N GLU A 210 -0.65 2.05 3.19
CA GLU A 210 -1.91 2.72 3.51
C GLU A 210 -2.53 2.11 4.77
N ASP A 211 -2.63 0.77 4.83
CA ASP A 211 -3.13 0.06 6.01
C ASP A 211 -2.29 0.37 7.27
N LEU A 212 -0.95 0.44 7.13
CA LEU A 212 -0.05 0.83 8.22
C LEU A 212 -0.29 2.28 8.67
N ALA A 213 -0.43 3.21 7.73
CA ALA A 213 -0.69 4.62 8.03
C ALA A 213 -2.03 4.80 8.76
N GLU A 214 -3.07 4.07 8.36
CA GLU A 214 -4.38 4.10 9.02
C GLU A 214 -4.33 3.57 10.46
N ASN A 215 -3.47 2.59 10.71
CA ASN A 215 -3.24 2.03 12.05
C ASN A 215 -2.22 2.82 12.90
N GLY A 216 -1.65 3.91 12.36
CA GLY A 216 -0.66 4.73 13.04
C GLY A 216 0.72 4.07 13.18
N GLU A 217 1.02 3.10 12.32
CA GLU A 217 2.29 2.39 12.26
C GLU A 217 3.30 3.10 11.33
N SER A 218 4.59 2.76 11.46
CA SER A 218 5.63 3.38 10.63
C SER A 218 5.59 2.86 9.19
N THR A 219 5.58 3.78 8.24
CA THR A 219 5.66 3.53 6.79
C THR A 219 7.05 3.79 6.22
N ASP A 220 8.07 4.06 7.05
CA ASP A 220 9.39 4.55 6.61
C ASP A 220 10.05 3.67 5.55
N THR A 221 10.03 2.36 5.74
CA THR A 221 10.62 1.37 4.82
C THR A 221 9.88 1.34 3.48
N ILE A 222 8.54 1.44 3.52
CA ILE A 222 7.70 1.44 2.32
C ILE A 222 7.88 2.75 1.57
N ARG A 223 7.82 3.90 2.27
CA ARG A 223 8.15 5.21 1.69
C ARG A 223 9.48 5.16 0.97
N ASP A 224 10.52 4.63 1.61
CA ASP A 224 11.86 4.60 1.03
C ASP A 224 11.93 3.73 -0.24
N ALA A 225 11.18 2.63 -0.29
CA ALA A 225 11.02 1.82 -1.49
C ALA A 225 10.25 2.55 -2.61
N LEU A 226 9.14 3.21 -2.28
CA LEU A 226 8.38 4.01 -3.24
C LEU A 226 9.22 5.17 -3.80
N ILE A 227 10.01 5.85 -2.97
CA ILE A 227 10.97 6.88 -3.41
C ILE A 227 12.02 6.28 -4.37
N ALA A 228 12.48 5.05 -4.12
CA ALA A 228 13.39 4.37 -5.05
C ALA A 228 12.71 4.12 -6.41
N GLY A 229 11.41 3.78 -6.41
CA GLY A 229 10.57 3.60 -7.61
C GLY A 229 10.47 4.84 -8.51
N LEU A 230 10.69 6.05 -7.97
CA LEU A 230 10.78 7.29 -8.77
C LEU A 230 11.98 7.32 -9.72
N ASN A 231 12.91 6.37 -9.62
CA ASN A 231 14.06 6.25 -10.53
C ASN A 231 13.89 5.10 -11.55
N ASP A 232 12.69 4.51 -11.64
CA ASP A 232 12.43 3.43 -12.59
C ASP A 232 12.53 3.91 -14.05
N ASN A 233 12.95 3.01 -14.95
CA ASN A 233 13.08 3.34 -16.38
C ASN A 233 11.73 3.54 -17.08
N SER A 234 10.64 3.05 -16.51
CA SER A 234 9.28 3.19 -17.02
C SER A 234 8.61 4.41 -16.39
N PRO A 235 8.17 5.40 -17.20
CA PRO A 235 7.36 6.50 -16.70
C PRO A 235 6.09 6.04 -15.98
N LYS A 236 5.54 4.88 -16.35
CA LYS A 236 4.35 4.30 -15.69
C LYS A 236 4.65 3.97 -14.22
N VAL A 237 5.75 3.26 -13.97
CA VAL A 237 6.18 2.87 -12.63
C VAL A 237 6.53 4.09 -11.80
N ARG A 238 7.22 5.08 -12.38
CA ARG A 238 7.50 6.36 -11.69
C ARG A 238 6.22 7.12 -11.33
N THR A 239 5.24 7.17 -12.24
CA THR A 239 3.93 7.77 -11.96
C THR A 239 3.19 7.00 -10.86
N ASN A 240 3.28 5.67 -10.83
CA ASN A 240 2.64 4.87 -9.79
C ASN A 240 3.30 5.09 -8.42
N ALA A 241 4.64 5.08 -8.34
CA ALA A 241 5.38 5.42 -7.13
C ALA A 241 4.94 6.76 -6.50
N ILE A 242 4.65 7.77 -7.32
CA ILE A 242 4.10 9.06 -6.84
C ILE A 242 2.68 8.90 -6.27
N ALA A 243 1.83 8.10 -6.94
CA ALA A 243 0.48 7.84 -6.49
C ALA A 243 0.48 7.12 -5.14
N GLU A 244 1.27 6.05 -5.01
CA GLU A 244 1.39 5.29 -3.75
C GLU A 244 1.93 6.17 -2.61
N LEU A 245 2.91 7.05 -2.86
CA LEU A 245 3.39 8.02 -1.86
C LEU A 245 2.27 8.95 -1.37
N SER A 246 1.31 9.29 -2.24
CA SER A 246 0.14 10.07 -1.85
C SER A 246 -0.86 9.25 -1.03
N ASP A 247 -1.03 7.98 -1.34
CA ASP A 247 -2.07 7.14 -0.73
C ASP A 247 -1.66 6.69 0.67
N ILE A 248 -0.37 6.43 0.90
CA ILE A 248 0.19 6.27 2.27
C ILE A 248 0.25 7.57 3.08
N ARG A 249 -0.21 8.70 2.50
CA ARG A 249 -0.29 10.04 3.11
C ARG A 249 1.02 10.52 3.72
N GLU A 250 2.14 10.19 3.08
CA GLU A 250 3.45 10.45 3.63
C GLU A 250 3.89 11.91 3.40
N THR A 251 4.13 12.65 4.49
CA THR A 251 4.40 14.09 4.47
C THR A 251 5.76 14.48 5.04
N SER A 252 6.74 13.58 5.05
CA SER A 252 8.11 13.91 5.45
C SER A 252 8.82 14.81 4.44
N THR A 253 9.83 15.53 4.93
CA THR A 253 10.81 16.27 4.12
C THR A 253 11.41 15.41 3.01
N LYS A 254 11.64 14.12 3.28
CA LYS A 254 12.22 13.18 2.31
C LYS A 254 11.26 12.97 1.12
N THR A 255 9.99 12.73 1.39
CA THR A 255 8.96 12.58 0.35
C THR A 255 8.75 13.87 -0.43
N PHE A 256 8.62 15.02 0.25
CA PHE A 256 8.49 16.29 -0.46
C PHE A 256 9.70 16.58 -1.36
N THR A 257 10.92 16.32 -0.89
CA THR A 257 12.13 16.49 -1.71
C THR A 257 12.11 15.58 -2.94
N ALA A 258 11.70 14.32 -2.78
CA ALA A 258 11.61 13.36 -3.87
C ALA A 258 10.55 13.77 -4.92
N LEU A 259 9.37 14.20 -4.46
CA LEU A 259 8.29 14.68 -5.34
C LEU A 259 8.66 15.98 -6.08
N ILE A 260 9.33 16.92 -5.39
CA ILE A 260 9.84 18.14 -6.03
C ILE A 260 10.89 17.81 -7.09
N HIS A 261 11.75 16.81 -6.85
CA HIS A 261 12.69 16.34 -7.86
C HIS A 261 11.97 15.75 -9.09
N ALA A 262 10.87 15.01 -8.88
CA ALA A 262 10.05 14.44 -9.95
C ALA A 262 9.36 15.49 -10.84
N LEU A 263 9.26 16.77 -10.43
CA LEU A 263 8.86 17.88 -11.31
C LEU A 263 9.88 18.15 -12.43
N SER A 264 11.07 17.56 -12.36
CA SER A 264 12.13 17.66 -13.37
C SER A 264 12.19 16.45 -14.30
N ASP A 265 11.26 15.49 -14.13
CA ASP A 265 11.23 14.24 -14.90
C ASP A 265 11.08 14.50 -16.40
N ASP A 266 11.63 13.62 -17.24
CA ASP A 266 11.56 13.74 -18.70
C ASP A 266 10.12 13.52 -19.22
N ALA A 267 9.38 12.61 -18.60
CA ALA A 267 8.01 12.30 -18.96
C ALA A 267 7.03 13.32 -18.36
N LYS A 268 6.21 13.91 -19.24
CA LYS A 268 5.15 14.85 -18.84
C LYS A 268 4.16 14.25 -17.84
N SER A 269 3.87 12.95 -17.94
CA SER A 269 2.96 12.25 -17.03
C SER A 269 3.47 12.22 -15.59
N VAL A 270 4.78 12.02 -15.41
CA VAL A 270 5.41 11.98 -14.08
C VAL A 270 5.41 13.38 -13.47
N ARG A 271 5.80 14.41 -14.24
CA ARG A 271 5.75 15.80 -13.77
C ARG A 271 4.34 16.21 -13.35
N ALA A 272 3.33 15.93 -14.19
CA ALA A 272 1.94 16.26 -13.90
C ALA A 272 1.41 15.54 -12.65
N ARG A 273 1.79 14.26 -12.45
CA ARG A 273 1.40 13.53 -11.24
C ARG A 273 2.10 14.07 -10.00
N ALA A 274 3.39 14.39 -10.08
CA ALA A 274 4.14 15.00 -8.98
C ALA A 274 3.52 16.35 -8.57
N GLU A 275 3.16 17.18 -9.55
CA GLU A 275 2.47 18.45 -9.31
C GLU A 275 1.13 18.26 -8.58
N ASP A 276 0.26 17.37 -9.08
CA ASP A 276 -1.03 17.05 -8.47
C ASP A 276 -0.90 16.58 -7.01
N VAL A 277 0.03 15.66 -6.75
CA VAL A 277 0.28 15.15 -5.40
C VAL A 277 0.88 16.23 -4.47
N LEU A 278 1.83 17.04 -4.95
CA LEU A 278 2.40 18.15 -4.18
C LEU A 278 1.31 19.18 -3.81
N ILE A 279 0.38 19.47 -4.73
CA ILE A 279 -0.77 20.35 -4.45
C ILE A 279 -1.67 19.70 -3.39
N LYS A 280 -2.08 18.44 -3.57
CA LYS A 280 -2.95 17.70 -2.64
C LYS A 280 -2.37 17.68 -1.23
N LEU A 281 -1.10 17.31 -1.07
CA LEU A 281 -0.42 17.27 0.23
C LEU A 281 -0.15 18.69 0.77
N GLY A 282 0.23 19.63 -0.10
CA GLY A 282 0.55 21.00 0.27
C GLY A 282 -0.65 21.79 0.79
N ARG A 283 -1.86 21.49 0.34
CA ARG A 283 -3.09 22.09 0.89
C ARG A 283 -3.26 21.81 2.39
N SER A 284 -2.80 20.65 2.88
CA SER A 284 -2.85 20.31 4.32
C SER A 284 -1.53 20.57 5.06
N HIS A 285 -0.39 20.68 4.35
CA HIS A 285 0.95 20.77 4.94
C HIS A 285 1.79 21.93 4.40
N ALA A 286 1.15 23.08 4.13
CA ALA A 286 1.78 24.26 3.52
C ALA A 286 3.08 24.68 4.25
N VAL A 287 3.05 24.72 5.59
CA VAL A 287 4.20 25.11 6.43
C VAL A 287 5.44 24.23 6.18
N SER A 288 5.24 22.92 6.01
CA SER A 288 6.33 21.96 5.84
C SER A 288 6.89 21.95 4.42
N ILE A 289 6.02 22.06 3.40
CA ILE A 289 6.42 21.93 1.99
C ILE A 289 6.98 23.23 1.41
N THR A 290 6.47 24.39 1.85
CA THR A 290 6.81 25.68 1.23
C THR A 290 8.31 26.00 1.27
N PRO A 291 9.06 25.80 2.37
CA PRO A 291 10.50 26.05 2.36
C PRO A 291 11.26 25.24 1.30
N LEU A 292 10.82 24.01 1.03
CA LEU A 292 11.41 23.14 0.01
C LEU A 292 11.07 23.63 -1.41
N LEU A 293 9.82 24.03 -1.63
CA LEU A 293 9.38 24.65 -2.89
C LEU A 293 10.15 25.95 -3.17
N VAL A 294 10.34 26.80 -2.17
CA VAL A 294 11.12 28.05 -2.28
C VAL A 294 12.58 27.77 -2.65
N SER A 295 13.18 26.76 -2.02
CA SER A 295 14.53 26.32 -2.37
C SER A 295 14.60 25.85 -3.83
N ALA A 296 13.64 25.04 -4.28
CA ALA A 296 13.58 24.55 -5.66
C ALA A 296 13.34 25.68 -6.68
N LEU A 297 12.46 26.63 -6.38
CA LEU A 297 12.22 27.82 -7.19
C LEU A 297 13.51 28.64 -7.36
N THR A 298 14.31 28.79 -6.30
CA THR A 298 15.50 29.66 -6.33
C THR A 298 16.70 28.96 -6.94
N ASN A 299 16.89 27.67 -6.65
CA ASN A 299 18.14 26.97 -6.93
C ASN A 299 18.07 26.02 -8.13
N SER A 300 16.88 25.69 -8.65
CA SER A 300 16.76 24.76 -9.77
C SER A 300 17.25 25.40 -11.08
N PRO A 301 18.16 24.74 -11.83
CA PRO A 301 18.58 25.23 -13.15
C PRO A 301 17.46 25.09 -14.19
N SER A 302 16.54 24.14 -13.98
CA SER A 302 15.45 23.82 -14.91
C SER A 302 14.30 24.83 -14.78
N ALA A 303 14.08 25.61 -15.83
CA ALA A 303 12.93 26.53 -15.89
C ALA A 303 11.58 25.78 -15.84
N THR A 304 11.53 24.56 -16.38
CA THR A 304 10.34 23.69 -16.30
C THR A 304 10.01 23.37 -14.85
N THR A 305 11.01 22.98 -14.06
CA THR A 305 10.84 22.69 -12.63
C THR A 305 10.40 23.92 -11.86
N ARG A 306 11.04 25.07 -12.11
CA ARG A 306 10.64 26.35 -11.49
C ARG A 306 9.21 26.75 -11.86
N GLY A 307 8.79 26.51 -13.10
CA GLY A 307 7.41 26.72 -13.56
C GLY A 307 6.40 25.86 -12.80
N HIS A 308 6.63 24.55 -12.73
CA HIS A 308 5.76 23.66 -11.94
C HIS A 308 5.74 24.03 -10.45
N VAL A 309 6.87 24.45 -9.87
CA VAL A 309 6.92 24.91 -8.48
C VAL A 309 6.07 26.17 -8.26
N VAL A 310 6.05 27.10 -9.23
CA VAL A 310 5.17 28.27 -9.20
C VAL A 310 3.70 27.84 -9.18
N ASP A 311 3.32 26.91 -10.06
CA ASP A 311 1.95 26.42 -10.17
C ASP A 311 1.51 25.75 -8.84
N VAL A 312 2.38 24.91 -8.24
CA VAL A 312 2.13 24.30 -6.91
C VAL A 312 1.96 25.35 -5.82
N LEU A 313 2.83 26.38 -5.77
CA LEU A 313 2.77 27.44 -4.76
C LEU A 313 1.47 28.26 -4.89
N GLY A 314 1.04 28.54 -6.13
CA GLY A 314 -0.19 29.27 -6.42
C GLY A 314 -1.45 28.52 -5.95
N GLU A 315 -1.55 27.23 -6.27
CA GLU A 315 -2.65 26.36 -5.86
C GLU A 315 -2.72 26.13 -4.34
N ILE A 316 -1.58 26.01 -3.66
CA ILE A 316 -1.52 26.00 -2.19
C ILE A 316 -2.01 27.35 -1.65
N GLY A 317 -1.57 28.46 -2.24
CA GLY A 317 -1.97 29.81 -1.88
C GLY A 317 -3.45 30.07 -2.02
N GLU A 318 -4.05 29.66 -3.13
CA GLU A 318 -5.49 29.80 -3.36
C GLU A 318 -6.29 29.04 -2.30
N ALA A 319 -5.83 27.85 -1.91
CA ALA A 319 -6.44 27.07 -0.83
C ALA A 319 -6.28 27.72 0.56
N LEU A 320 -5.14 28.38 0.84
CA LEU A 320 -4.95 29.16 2.07
C LEU A 320 -5.92 30.36 2.11
N VAL A 321 -6.02 31.13 1.02
CA VAL A 321 -6.94 32.26 0.90
C VAL A 321 -8.40 31.83 1.09
N LYS A 322 -8.81 30.71 0.48
CA LYS A 322 -10.18 30.16 0.63
C LYS A 322 -10.52 29.79 2.08
N ARG A 323 -9.52 29.45 2.89
CA ARG A 323 -9.67 29.15 4.33
C ARG A 323 -9.54 30.38 5.23
N GLY A 324 -9.22 31.55 4.69
CA GLY A 324 -8.94 32.75 5.47
C GLY A 324 -7.59 32.71 6.19
N GLU A 325 -6.67 31.85 5.75
CA GLU A 325 -5.31 31.76 6.27
C GLU A 325 -4.38 32.76 5.55
N SER A 326 -3.23 33.06 6.17
CA SER A 326 -2.23 33.93 5.55
C SER A 326 -1.58 33.23 4.35
N ASP A 327 -1.59 33.90 3.20
CA ASP A 327 -0.93 33.46 1.96
C ASP A 327 0.47 34.06 1.79
N GLU A 328 0.95 34.85 2.75
CA GLU A 328 2.21 35.59 2.63
C GLU A 328 3.42 34.67 2.38
N MET A 329 3.38 33.46 2.94
CA MET A 329 4.43 32.46 2.78
C MET A 329 4.58 31.93 1.34
N VAL A 330 3.53 32.02 0.52
CA VAL A 330 3.54 31.63 -0.90
C VAL A 330 3.55 32.85 -1.83
N VAL A 331 2.94 33.96 -1.44
CA VAL A 331 2.97 35.22 -2.21
C VAL A 331 4.40 35.71 -2.37
N LYS A 332 5.20 35.78 -1.28
CA LYS A 332 6.59 36.26 -1.36
C LYS A 332 7.44 35.49 -2.39
N PRO A 333 7.46 34.15 -2.39
CA PRO A 333 8.10 33.37 -3.44
C PRO A 333 7.59 33.67 -4.86
N LEU A 334 6.27 33.85 -5.05
CA LEU A 334 5.71 34.20 -6.36
C LEU A 334 6.17 35.59 -6.84
N LEU A 335 6.38 36.56 -5.94
CA LEU A 335 6.99 37.84 -6.28
C LEU A 335 8.43 37.70 -6.77
N VAL A 336 9.19 36.73 -6.24
CA VAL A 336 10.52 36.39 -6.75
C VAL A 336 10.41 35.78 -8.15
N ALA A 337 9.47 34.87 -8.38
CA ALA A 337 9.24 34.23 -9.67
C ALA A 337 8.84 35.21 -10.80
N LEU A 338 8.16 36.32 -10.47
CA LEU A 338 7.89 37.41 -11.42
C LEU A 338 9.16 38.06 -12.02
N ARG A 339 10.34 37.79 -11.44
CA ARG A 339 11.63 38.30 -11.90
C ARG A 339 12.53 37.20 -12.48
N ASP A 340 11.99 36.00 -12.71
CA ASP A 340 12.74 34.88 -13.26
C ASP A 340 13.28 35.19 -14.66
N ALA A 341 14.46 34.65 -15.00
CA ALA A 341 15.03 34.80 -16.34
C ALA A 341 14.15 34.19 -17.43
N ASN A 342 13.43 33.11 -17.13
CA ASN A 342 12.56 32.42 -18.06
C ASN A 342 11.17 33.09 -18.13
N THR A 343 10.70 33.28 -19.36
CA THR A 343 9.43 33.97 -19.64
C THR A 343 8.20 33.20 -19.17
N ASP A 344 8.20 31.87 -19.23
CA ASP A 344 7.07 31.05 -18.81
C ASP A 344 6.94 31.07 -17.28
N VAL A 345 8.05 31.03 -16.54
CA VAL A 345 8.05 31.15 -15.07
C VAL A 345 7.46 32.50 -14.63
N ARG A 346 7.89 33.61 -15.25
CA ARG A 346 7.32 34.93 -14.97
C ARG A 346 5.83 35.01 -15.31
N ARG A 347 5.41 34.39 -16.42
CA ARG A 347 3.99 34.35 -16.83
C ARG A 347 3.17 33.59 -15.80
N ASN A 348 3.58 32.37 -15.43
CA ASN A 348 2.89 31.55 -14.44
C ASN A 348 2.77 32.30 -13.11
N ALA A 349 3.84 32.97 -12.66
CA ALA A 349 3.81 33.73 -11.40
C ALA A 349 2.77 34.85 -11.44
N ALA A 350 2.62 35.56 -12.56
CA ALA A 350 1.60 36.57 -12.73
C ALA A 350 0.19 35.96 -12.75
N ASP A 351 0.00 34.83 -13.44
CA ASP A 351 -1.28 34.13 -13.49
C ASP A 351 -1.70 33.66 -12.09
N GLU A 352 -0.81 33.00 -11.34
CA GLU A 352 -1.07 32.47 -10.00
C GLU A 352 -1.40 33.56 -8.97
N LEU A 353 -0.64 34.67 -8.94
CA LEU A 353 -0.96 35.83 -8.10
C LEU A 353 -2.36 36.39 -8.42
N GLY A 354 -2.79 36.29 -9.67
CA GLY A 354 -4.12 36.67 -10.13
C GLY A 354 -5.23 35.71 -9.71
N GLU A 355 -5.02 34.39 -9.79
CA GLU A 355 -5.99 33.37 -9.33
C GLU A 355 -6.18 33.42 -7.82
N MET A 356 -5.08 33.55 -7.07
CA MET A 356 -5.10 33.78 -5.62
C MET A 356 -5.77 35.10 -5.21
N ARG A 357 -5.90 36.04 -6.16
CA ARG A 357 -6.33 37.43 -5.92
C ARG A 357 -5.46 38.09 -4.85
N ALA A 358 -4.14 37.96 -4.95
CA ALA A 358 -3.19 38.49 -3.96
C ALA A 358 -3.30 40.03 -3.85
N LYS A 359 -3.98 40.51 -2.80
CA LYS A 359 -4.30 41.94 -2.61
C LYS A 359 -3.19 42.75 -1.96
N SER A 360 -2.08 42.11 -1.57
CA SER A 360 -1.00 42.82 -0.87
C SER A 360 -0.45 43.95 -1.75
N PRO A 361 -0.09 45.12 -1.18
CA PRO A 361 0.50 46.21 -1.95
C PRO A 361 1.72 45.76 -2.76
N ASP A 362 2.54 44.86 -2.20
CA ASP A 362 3.72 44.30 -2.88
C ASP A 362 3.34 43.49 -4.12
N ALA A 363 2.28 42.67 -4.05
CA ALA A 363 1.78 41.92 -5.21
C ALA A 363 1.23 42.84 -6.30
N VAL A 364 0.42 43.83 -5.94
CA VAL A 364 -0.12 44.81 -6.90
C VAL A 364 1.00 45.62 -7.56
N ASN A 365 2.00 46.05 -6.80
CA ASN A 365 3.15 46.77 -7.32
C ASN A 365 3.99 45.91 -8.26
N ALA A 366 4.27 44.65 -7.90
CA ALA A 366 5.03 43.73 -8.74
C ALA A 366 4.30 43.39 -10.04
N LEU A 367 2.99 43.14 -9.99
CA LEU A 367 2.16 42.93 -11.19
C LEU A 367 2.11 44.19 -12.07
N THR A 368 2.06 45.38 -11.47
CA THR A 368 2.12 46.64 -12.21
C THR A 368 3.45 46.80 -12.94
N GLN A 369 4.57 46.43 -12.31
CA GLN A 369 5.87 46.40 -12.97
C GLN A 369 5.89 45.38 -14.13
N ALA A 370 5.26 44.21 -13.97
CA ALA A 370 5.17 43.18 -15.00
C ALA A 370 4.35 43.59 -16.24
N LEU A 371 3.54 44.67 -16.16
CA LEU A 371 2.92 45.28 -17.35
C LEU A 371 3.94 45.86 -18.34
N ALA A 372 5.17 46.11 -17.90
CA ALA A 372 6.28 46.56 -18.73
C ALA A 372 7.24 45.42 -19.13
N ASP A 373 6.91 44.15 -18.85
CA ASP A 373 7.76 43.01 -19.18
C ASP A 373 8.04 42.93 -20.69
N SER A 374 9.21 42.43 -21.08
CA SER A 374 9.59 42.28 -22.49
C SER A 374 8.69 41.30 -23.24
N SER A 375 8.17 40.28 -22.55
CA SER A 375 7.26 39.29 -23.10
C SER A 375 5.82 39.77 -23.12
N LYS A 376 5.18 39.67 -24.29
CA LYS A 376 3.75 39.94 -24.46
C LYS A 376 2.87 39.02 -23.60
N ASN A 377 3.32 37.80 -23.34
CA ASN A 377 2.54 36.84 -22.55
C ASN A 377 2.54 37.22 -21.08
N VAL A 378 3.69 37.65 -20.54
CA VAL A 378 3.79 38.15 -19.15
C VAL A 378 2.95 39.41 -18.97
N ARG A 379 3.06 40.40 -19.88
CA ARG A 379 2.23 41.61 -19.82
C ARG A 379 0.73 41.32 -19.80
N ARG A 380 0.27 40.34 -20.58
CA ARG A 380 -1.14 39.91 -20.61
C ARG A 380 -1.56 39.22 -19.31
N ALA A 381 -0.73 38.31 -18.78
CA ALA A 381 -0.96 37.65 -17.51
C ALA A 381 -1.07 38.68 -16.37
N ALA A 382 -0.12 39.62 -16.29
CA ALA A 382 -0.14 40.71 -15.32
C ALA A 382 -1.41 41.57 -15.42
N GLN A 383 -1.81 41.96 -16.64
CA GLN A 383 -3.04 42.71 -16.85
C GLN A 383 -4.28 41.92 -16.38
N LYS A 384 -4.35 40.61 -16.69
CA LYS A 384 -5.45 39.73 -16.29
C LYS A 384 -5.49 39.58 -14.77
N ALA A 385 -4.34 39.41 -14.13
CA ALA A 385 -4.19 39.28 -12.68
C ALA A 385 -4.67 40.54 -11.94
N ILE A 386 -4.23 41.73 -12.37
CA ILE A 386 -4.69 43.00 -11.79
C ILE A 386 -6.22 43.13 -11.88
N ARG A 387 -6.82 42.83 -13.04
CA ARG A 387 -8.28 42.86 -13.20
C ARG A 387 -9.00 41.90 -12.25
N ARG A 388 -8.46 40.70 -12.02
CA ARG A 388 -9.03 39.71 -11.09
C ARG A 388 -8.96 40.17 -9.64
N ILE A 389 -7.83 40.76 -9.24
CA ILE A 389 -7.64 41.35 -7.91
C ILE A 389 -8.62 42.50 -7.68
N GLU A 390 -8.80 43.37 -8.67
CA GLU A 390 -9.75 44.49 -8.62
C GLU A 390 -11.21 44.04 -8.56
N ALA A 391 -11.58 43.01 -9.33
CA ALA A 391 -12.94 42.46 -9.35
C ALA A 391 -13.32 41.71 -8.06
N ALA A 392 -12.34 41.40 -7.20
CA ALA A 392 -12.56 40.76 -5.90
C ALA A 392 -12.75 41.75 -4.75
N LYS A 393 -12.84 43.06 -5.05
CA LYS A 393 -13.29 44.11 -4.12
C LYS A 393 -14.80 44.07 -3.98
#